data_AF-A0A9N8HFI8-F1
#
_entry.id   AF-A0A9N8HFI8-F1
#
_cell.length_a   1.000
_cell.length_b   1.000
_cell.length_c   1.000
_cell.angle_alpha   90.00
_cell.angle_beta   90.00
_cell.angle_gamma   90.00
#
_symmetry.space_group_name_H-M   'P 1'
#
loop_
_entity.id
_entity.type
_entity.pdbx_description
1 polymer ?
#
loop_
_entity_poly.entity_id
_entity_poly.type
_entity_poly.pdbx_seq_one_letter_code
_entity_poly.pdbx_strand_id
1 'polypeptide(L)'
;MQPSIVPSSIPSISPTAGYVIPDKPTLIDALEQGDYSPTGPYGSITTWNVKAVTDYESLLPSITDTTTFNGDVSNWDTSSVVTLRNAFKDATSFNVDLSSWDTSKVLDLLGAFYNANSFNGDISTWDTSTVTSLYSTFYSAAAFNGDIRSWDTSKVTSLYSTFLAASAFNGDISTWDISSVTTLGATFAGATDFNIDLSSWDTSKVKDLDSAFKNANSFNGDISTWDTSSVVSLQNAFYNANSFNIDLKSWDTSKVISLDYAFRGATSFNGDISTWDTSSVIRLEQAFFQATSFNIDMSSWDTSKVTSLFSTFYGATSFNGDISTWDTSRVTNMLTTFYSANSFNRDISAWDVASVTNWYFFSMLEGASAFDQDLCSWGTKITGTPGVTNMFLAGYVIPNKPTLIAALDQGDYSSTGPYGSITTWNVLAVTDFVSLLPSIAATTTFNGDVSNWDTSSVTNMDFVFNLASNFNQDLSSWDTSKVTSLFGAFGAASIFNGDISTWDTSKVTSLQVTFFHAYAFNIDISSWDVSAVNIFFQTLTSASAFNHDLCSWGPKISGTPDVTFMFQSTSCPEAATTVDLGASPKGPLCHVCPP
;
A
#
# COMPACT_ATOMS: atom_id res chain seq x y z
N MET A 1 12.38 37.45 65.88
CA MET A 1 11.33 36.87 66.74
C MET A 1 10.03 37.56 66.38
N GLN A 2 9.21 36.90 65.57
CA GLN A 2 7.88 37.38 65.17
C GLN A 2 6.97 36.13 65.09
N PRO A 3 5.71 36.20 65.54
CA PRO A 3 4.98 35.03 66.00
C PRO A 3 4.33 34.25 64.85
N SER A 4 4.29 32.94 65.07
CA SER A 4 3.54 31.91 64.36
C SER A 4 2.09 32.32 64.11
N ILE A 5 1.68 32.31 62.83
CA ILE A 5 0.29 32.32 62.42
C ILE A 5 -0.16 30.87 62.38
N VAL A 6 -1.02 30.52 63.33
CA VAL A 6 -1.74 29.25 63.44
C VAL A 6 -2.68 29.10 62.25
N PRO A 7 -2.73 27.96 61.54
CA PRO A 7 -3.79 27.73 60.58
C PRO A 7 -5.11 27.46 61.30
N SER A 8 -6.15 28.06 60.74
CA SER A 8 -7.58 27.96 61.04
C SER A 8 -8.02 26.61 61.61
N SER A 9 -8.76 26.70 62.71
CA SER A 9 -9.44 25.59 63.39
C SER A 9 -10.25 24.73 62.43
N ILE A 10 -9.90 23.45 62.35
CA ILE A 10 -10.71 22.38 61.76
C ILE A 10 -12.05 22.32 62.53
N PRO A 11 -13.21 22.36 61.86
CA PRO A 11 -14.50 22.23 62.52
C PRO A 11 -14.60 20.88 63.25
N SER A 12 -15.15 20.91 64.47
CA SER A 12 -15.31 19.74 65.33
C SER A 12 -16.23 18.68 64.74
N ILE A 13 -15.73 17.45 64.71
CA ILE A 13 -16.43 16.23 64.29
C ILE A 13 -17.60 15.97 65.26
N SER A 14 -18.83 16.01 64.73
CA SER A 14 -20.02 15.42 65.35
C SER A 14 -20.29 14.07 64.67
N PRO A 15 -20.69 13.00 65.38
CA PRO A 15 -20.65 11.63 64.85
C PRO A 15 -21.69 11.28 63.77
N THR A 16 -22.39 12.26 63.22
CA THR A 16 -23.50 12.07 62.26
C THR A 16 -23.50 13.03 61.07
N ALA A 17 -22.51 13.93 60.96
CA ALA A 17 -22.38 14.82 59.80
C ALA A 17 -20.94 14.75 59.30
N GLY A 18 -20.72 14.24 58.09
CA GLY A 18 -19.38 14.15 57.52
C GLY A 18 -18.78 15.52 57.18
N TYR A 19 -17.50 15.53 56.81
CA TYR A 19 -16.71 16.76 56.63
C TYR A 19 -17.35 17.67 55.57
N VAL A 20 -17.58 18.94 55.91
CA VAL A 20 -18.15 19.92 54.99
C VAL A 20 -17.03 20.55 54.16
N ILE A 21 -17.06 20.31 52.86
CA ILE A 21 -16.11 20.90 51.91
C ILE A 21 -16.72 22.21 51.39
N PRO A 22 -16.19 23.39 51.78
CA PRO A 22 -16.84 24.67 51.51
C PRO A 22 -16.60 25.20 50.09
N ASP A 23 -15.53 24.75 49.42
CA ASP A 23 -15.09 25.25 48.14
C ASP A 23 -14.21 24.24 47.38
N LYS A 24 -13.97 24.51 46.09
CA LYS A 24 -13.15 23.68 45.20
C LYS A 24 -11.70 23.52 45.68
N PRO A 25 -10.97 24.56 46.12
CA PRO A 25 -9.62 24.39 46.66
C PRO A 25 -9.55 23.41 47.83
N THR A 26 -10.50 23.46 48.76
CA THR A 26 -10.56 22.51 49.87
C THR A 26 -10.84 21.08 49.39
N LEU A 27 -11.69 20.91 48.37
CA LEU A 27 -11.94 19.60 47.77
C LEU A 27 -10.66 19.02 47.14
N ILE A 28 -9.94 19.84 46.37
CA ILE A 28 -8.67 19.44 45.74
C ILE A 28 -7.63 19.08 46.80
N ASP A 29 -7.46 19.90 47.85
CA ASP A 29 -6.53 19.58 48.95
C ASP A 29 -6.89 18.25 49.63
N ALA A 30 -8.20 18.02 49.89
CA ALA A 30 -8.67 16.76 50.47
C ALA A 30 -8.39 15.55 49.55
N LEU A 31 -8.55 15.71 48.24
CA LEU A 31 -8.24 14.67 47.26
C LEU A 31 -6.73 14.40 47.13
N GLU A 32 -5.91 15.45 47.14
CA GLU A 32 -4.44 15.37 47.04
C GLU A 32 -3.77 14.69 48.23
N GLN A 33 -4.35 14.83 49.43
CA GLN A 33 -3.82 14.18 50.63
C GLN A 33 -3.90 12.65 50.58
N GLY A 34 -4.79 12.08 49.76
CA GLY A 34 -4.86 10.64 49.49
C GLY A 34 -5.30 9.74 50.66
N ASP A 35 -5.48 10.27 51.88
CA ASP A 35 -6.02 9.53 53.03
C ASP A 35 -7.54 9.68 53.12
N TYR A 36 -8.25 8.79 52.43
CA TYR A 36 -9.71 8.72 52.41
C TYR A 36 -10.29 7.86 53.55
N SER A 37 -9.53 7.61 54.62
CA SER A 37 -9.96 6.79 55.76
C SER A 37 -10.78 7.59 56.78
N PRO A 38 -11.59 6.92 57.64
CA PRO A 38 -12.28 7.59 58.74
C PRO A 38 -11.35 8.33 59.73
N THR A 39 -10.06 7.99 59.75
CA THR A 39 -9.04 8.61 60.60
C THR A 39 -8.24 9.72 59.91
N GLY A 40 -8.45 9.92 58.60
CA GLY A 40 -7.83 10.98 57.84
C GLY A 40 -8.33 12.37 58.26
N PRO A 41 -7.63 13.45 57.88
CA PRO A 41 -7.93 14.82 58.30
C PRO A 41 -9.28 15.34 57.77
N TYR A 42 -9.75 14.77 56.66
CA TYR A 42 -11.07 15.05 56.08
C TYR A 42 -12.09 13.93 56.36
N GLY A 43 -11.71 12.88 57.10
CA GLY A 43 -12.52 11.68 57.28
C GLY A 43 -12.75 10.91 55.98
N SER A 44 -13.66 9.94 56.00
CA SER A 44 -13.92 9.08 54.85
C SER A 44 -14.53 9.85 53.67
N ILE A 45 -14.01 9.64 52.46
CA ILE A 45 -14.49 10.27 51.21
C ILE A 45 -16.00 10.09 50.98
N THR A 46 -16.55 8.95 51.42
CA THR A 46 -17.98 8.62 51.34
C THR A 46 -18.88 9.51 52.21
N THR A 47 -18.30 10.25 53.16
CA THR A 47 -19.02 11.10 54.10
C THR A 47 -18.92 12.59 53.77
N TRP A 48 -18.10 12.97 52.79
CA TRP A 48 -17.87 14.38 52.47
C TRP A 48 -19.15 15.05 51.96
N ASN A 49 -19.48 16.21 52.54
CA ASN A 49 -20.54 17.07 52.03
C ASN A 49 -19.92 18.10 51.08
N VAL A 50 -20.07 17.84 49.77
CA VAL A 50 -19.52 18.64 48.68
C VAL A 50 -20.53 19.62 48.05
N LYS A 51 -21.72 19.77 48.63
CA LYS A 51 -22.84 20.54 48.06
C LYS A 51 -22.49 22.00 47.71
N ALA A 52 -21.53 22.59 48.43
CA ALA A 52 -21.09 23.97 48.21
C ALA A 52 -20.19 24.13 46.97
N VAL A 53 -19.60 23.03 46.47
CA VAL A 53 -18.68 23.03 45.33
C VAL A 53 -19.48 22.90 44.03
N THR A 54 -19.49 23.96 43.22
CA THR A 54 -20.23 24.01 41.96
C THR A 54 -19.36 23.69 40.74
N ASP A 55 -18.04 23.80 40.87
CA ASP A 55 -17.07 23.69 39.78
C ASP A 55 -16.14 22.50 40.01
N TYR A 56 -16.29 21.45 39.21
CA TYR A 56 -15.43 20.25 39.24
C TYR A 56 -14.42 20.25 38.08
N GLU A 57 -14.19 21.41 37.46
CA GLU A 57 -13.22 21.49 36.37
C GLU A 57 -11.83 21.08 36.86
N SER A 58 -11.23 20.08 36.22
CA SER A 58 -9.92 19.54 36.58
C SER A 58 -9.84 19.22 38.08
N LEU A 59 -10.77 18.37 38.56
CA LEU A 59 -10.89 18.01 39.98
C LEU A 59 -9.67 17.25 40.51
N LEU A 60 -8.92 16.56 39.63
CA LEU A 60 -7.73 15.79 39.97
C LEU A 60 -6.45 16.35 39.29
N PRO A 61 -6.12 17.66 39.35
CA PRO A 61 -5.07 18.23 38.50
C PRO A 61 -3.64 17.95 39.00
N SER A 62 -3.51 17.60 40.28
CA SER A 62 -2.25 17.63 41.05
C SER A 62 -2.13 16.48 42.06
N ILE A 63 -3.01 15.48 42.00
CA ILE A 63 -2.88 14.30 42.85
C ILE A 63 -1.57 13.60 42.47
N THR A 64 -0.72 13.35 43.47
CA THR A 64 0.62 12.76 43.27
C THR A 64 0.61 11.44 42.49
N ASP A 65 -0.53 10.76 42.49
CA ASP A 65 -0.82 9.61 41.63
C ASP A 65 -2.29 9.61 41.15
N THR A 66 -2.67 10.56 40.29
CA THR A 66 -4.00 10.60 39.64
C THR A 66 -4.38 9.26 39.00
N THR A 67 -3.39 8.49 38.53
CA THR A 67 -3.61 7.24 37.81
C THR A 67 -4.26 6.15 38.68
N THR A 68 -4.07 6.20 40.00
CA THR A 68 -4.62 5.23 40.97
C THR A 68 -5.92 5.66 41.63
N PHE A 69 -6.40 6.89 41.39
CA PHE A 69 -7.61 7.38 42.04
C PHE A 69 -8.83 6.52 41.67
N ASN A 70 -9.48 5.95 42.69
CA ASN A 70 -10.71 5.15 42.58
C ASN A 70 -11.56 5.25 43.87
N GLY A 71 -11.63 6.46 44.45
CA GLY A 71 -12.38 6.70 45.69
C GLY A 71 -13.89 6.66 45.46
N ASP A 72 -14.64 6.06 46.38
CA ASP A 72 -16.11 5.98 46.29
C ASP A 72 -16.74 7.36 46.53
N VAL A 73 -17.15 7.99 45.42
CA VAL A 73 -17.81 9.30 45.36
C VAL A 73 -19.32 9.19 45.07
N SER A 74 -19.88 7.98 45.13
CA SER A 74 -21.30 7.74 44.81
C SER A 74 -22.26 8.53 45.70
N ASN A 75 -21.90 8.80 46.97
CA ASN A 75 -22.78 9.50 47.92
C ASN A 75 -22.65 11.04 47.90
N TRP A 76 -21.92 11.61 46.95
CA TRP A 76 -21.74 13.06 46.87
C TRP A 76 -23.02 13.78 46.40
N ASP A 77 -23.41 14.83 47.11
CA ASP A 77 -24.51 15.73 46.67
C ASP A 77 -24.00 16.68 45.57
N THR A 78 -24.17 16.27 44.31
CA THR A 78 -23.72 17.04 43.13
C THR A 78 -24.78 18.00 42.57
N SER A 79 -25.91 18.20 43.26
CA SER A 79 -27.04 19.03 42.78
C SER A 79 -26.72 20.52 42.54
N SER A 80 -25.52 20.96 42.93
CA SER A 80 -25.00 22.31 42.69
C SER A 80 -23.96 22.38 41.55
N VAL A 81 -23.49 21.25 41.03
CA VAL A 81 -22.39 21.18 40.06
C VAL A 81 -22.84 21.70 38.69
N VAL A 82 -22.03 22.57 38.09
CA VAL A 82 -22.31 23.20 36.79
C VAL A 82 -21.33 22.80 35.70
N THR A 83 -20.18 22.21 36.03
CA THR A 83 -19.17 21.75 35.07
C THR A 83 -18.44 20.52 35.59
N LEU A 84 -18.24 19.54 34.72
CA LEU A 84 -17.42 18.33 34.94
C LEU A 84 -16.20 18.31 34.01
N ARG A 85 -15.83 19.46 33.44
CA ARG A 85 -14.72 19.57 32.49
C ARG A 85 -13.45 18.95 33.05
N ASN A 86 -12.90 17.91 32.42
CA ASN A 86 -11.69 17.22 32.88
C ASN A 86 -11.74 16.73 34.34
N ALA A 87 -12.93 16.50 34.92
CA ALA A 87 -13.07 16.16 36.34
C ALA A 87 -12.26 14.91 36.72
N PHE A 88 -12.38 13.82 35.95
CA PHE A 88 -11.66 12.57 36.17
C PHE A 88 -10.58 12.32 35.12
N LYS A 89 -10.02 13.40 34.55
CA LYS A 89 -8.96 13.29 33.55
C LYS A 89 -7.73 12.57 34.13
N ASP A 90 -7.20 11.62 33.35
CA ASP A 90 -6.07 10.74 33.67
C ASP A 90 -6.27 9.83 34.90
N ALA A 91 -7.51 9.70 35.39
CA ALA A 91 -7.86 8.79 36.48
C ALA A 91 -7.96 7.34 35.98
N THR A 92 -6.83 6.75 35.57
CA THR A 92 -6.80 5.51 34.78
C THR A 92 -7.44 4.30 35.48
N SER A 93 -7.49 4.29 36.81
CA SER A 93 -8.10 3.22 37.63
C SER A 93 -9.53 3.53 38.06
N PHE A 94 -10.06 4.72 37.77
CA PHE A 94 -11.36 5.18 38.24
C PHE A 94 -12.49 4.39 37.56
N ASN A 95 -13.33 3.74 38.36
CA ASN A 95 -14.47 2.95 37.88
C ASN A 95 -15.58 2.87 38.93
N VAL A 96 -16.13 4.02 39.29
CA VAL A 96 -17.16 4.15 40.33
C VAL A 96 -18.53 4.37 39.69
N ASP A 97 -19.57 3.80 40.29
CA ASP A 97 -20.97 4.07 39.95
C ASP A 97 -21.35 5.52 40.31
N LEU A 98 -21.80 6.28 39.31
CA LEU A 98 -22.18 7.68 39.43
C LEU A 98 -23.68 7.90 39.12
N SER A 99 -24.49 6.84 39.17
CA SER A 99 -25.92 6.88 38.88
C SER A 99 -26.74 7.73 39.88
N SER A 100 -26.18 7.97 41.07
CA SER A 100 -26.75 8.81 42.11
C SER A 100 -26.46 10.30 41.95
N TRP A 101 -25.56 10.68 41.04
CA TRP A 101 -25.20 12.07 40.83
C TRP A 101 -26.34 12.83 40.15
N ASP A 102 -26.72 13.96 40.73
CA ASP A 102 -27.60 14.93 40.10
C ASP A 102 -26.77 15.81 39.15
N THR A 103 -26.99 15.65 37.84
CA THR A 103 -26.31 16.41 36.78
C THR A 103 -27.20 17.45 36.12
N SER A 104 -28.40 17.74 36.65
CA SER A 104 -29.41 18.59 35.99
C SER A 104 -28.98 20.05 35.76
N LYS A 105 -27.83 20.46 36.31
CA LYS A 105 -27.24 21.79 36.15
C LYS A 105 -25.91 21.77 35.40
N VAL A 106 -25.39 20.59 35.03
CA VAL A 106 -24.11 20.45 34.36
C VAL A 106 -24.24 20.96 32.93
N LEU A 107 -23.37 21.90 32.55
CA LEU A 107 -23.36 22.53 31.23
C LEU A 107 -22.24 21.97 30.33
N ASP A 108 -21.20 21.38 30.93
CA ASP A 108 -19.96 21.02 30.23
C ASP A 108 -19.42 19.67 30.73
N LEU A 109 -19.25 18.74 29.77
CA LEU A 109 -18.69 17.40 29.96
C LEU A 109 -17.34 17.22 29.23
N LEU A 110 -16.72 18.31 28.76
CA LEU A 110 -15.48 18.26 27.99
C LEU A 110 -14.41 17.48 28.75
N GLY A 111 -13.97 16.36 28.17
CA GLY A 111 -12.89 15.55 28.74
C GLY A 111 -13.17 14.98 30.13
N ALA A 112 -14.42 14.89 30.58
CA ALA A 112 -14.76 14.48 31.96
C ALA A 112 -14.09 13.15 32.37
N PHE A 113 -13.93 12.21 31.43
CA PHE A 113 -13.27 10.90 31.61
C PHE A 113 -12.09 10.70 30.65
N TYR A 114 -11.43 11.80 30.24
CA TYR A 114 -10.26 11.73 29.35
C TYR A 114 -9.15 10.87 29.96
N ASN A 115 -8.68 9.85 29.26
CA ASN A 115 -7.73 8.82 29.71
C ASN A 115 -8.16 8.07 30.99
N ALA A 116 -9.45 8.03 31.33
CA ALA A 116 -9.95 7.19 32.43
C ALA A 116 -10.08 5.74 31.95
N ASN A 117 -8.94 5.08 31.70
CA ASN A 117 -8.85 3.81 30.98
C ASN A 117 -9.79 2.71 31.49
N SER A 118 -9.98 2.60 32.81
CA SER A 118 -10.81 1.58 33.45
C SER A 118 -12.27 1.97 33.64
N PHE A 119 -12.64 3.21 33.27
CA PHE A 119 -13.97 3.74 33.58
C PHE A 119 -15.06 3.04 32.77
N ASN A 120 -15.99 2.42 33.48
CA ASN A 120 -17.23 1.85 32.96
C ASN A 120 -18.34 1.93 34.03
N GLY A 121 -18.28 2.94 34.89
CA GLY A 121 -19.25 3.20 35.94
C GLY A 121 -20.61 3.60 35.35
N ASP A 122 -21.68 3.33 36.09
CA ASP A 122 -23.03 3.69 35.66
C ASP A 122 -23.23 5.22 35.66
N ILE A 123 -23.64 5.74 34.51
CA ILE A 123 -23.97 7.15 34.23
C ILE A 123 -25.30 7.27 33.44
N SER A 124 -26.10 6.21 33.45
CA SER A 124 -27.34 6.09 32.66
C SER A 124 -28.45 7.05 33.11
N THR A 125 -28.35 7.55 34.35
CA THR A 125 -29.32 8.47 34.98
C THR A 125 -28.98 9.94 34.78
N TRP A 126 -27.84 10.25 34.19
CA TRP A 126 -27.39 11.63 34.02
C TRP A 126 -28.34 12.41 33.12
N ASP A 127 -28.80 13.56 33.61
CA ASP A 127 -29.49 14.57 32.81
C ASP A 127 -28.45 15.36 32.00
N THR A 128 -28.46 15.18 30.68
CA THR A 128 -27.59 15.88 29.73
C THR A 128 -28.32 16.95 28.92
N SER A 129 -29.59 17.24 29.24
CA SER A 129 -30.46 18.13 28.45
C SER A 129 -29.97 19.57 28.34
N THR A 130 -28.99 19.97 29.15
CA THR A 130 -28.33 21.29 29.14
C THR A 130 -26.95 21.29 28.49
N VAL A 131 -26.37 20.12 28.22
CA VAL A 131 -25.01 19.97 27.70
C VAL A 131 -24.97 20.33 26.22
N THR A 132 -23.98 21.14 25.82
CA THR A 132 -23.84 21.61 24.42
C THR A 132 -22.68 20.98 23.65
N SER A 133 -21.81 20.22 24.33
CA SER A 133 -20.62 19.60 23.75
C SER A 133 -20.23 18.34 24.53
N LEU A 134 -19.90 17.27 23.81
CA LEU A 134 -19.32 16.03 24.36
C LEU A 134 -17.86 15.86 23.94
N TYR A 135 -17.18 16.97 23.63
CA TYR A 135 -15.81 16.99 23.15
C TYR A 135 -14.89 16.16 24.06
N SER A 136 -14.29 15.12 23.49
CA SER A 136 -13.33 14.23 24.17
C SER A 136 -13.81 13.62 25.51
N THR A 137 -15.12 13.56 25.79
CA THR A 137 -15.63 13.12 27.10
C THR A 137 -15.10 11.75 27.53
N PHE A 138 -15.00 10.78 26.60
CA PHE A 138 -14.49 9.42 26.83
C PHE A 138 -13.22 9.12 26.03
N TYR A 139 -12.45 10.16 25.68
CA TYR A 139 -11.17 9.98 24.99
C TYR A 139 -10.28 9.01 25.78
N SER A 140 -9.81 7.93 25.16
CA SER A 140 -9.03 6.84 25.75
C SER A 140 -9.64 6.19 27.00
N ALA A 141 -10.96 6.30 27.22
CA ALA A 141 -11.64 5.50 28.25
C ALA A 141 -11.81 4.07 27.70
N ALA A 142 -10.70 3.33 27.64
CA ALA A 142 -10.58 2.09 26.86
C ALA A 142 -11.62 1.00 27.24
N ALA A 143 -12.01 0.94 28.51
CA ALA A 143 -13.01 -0.01 29.02
C ALA A 143 -14.46 0.48 28.95
N PHE A 144 -14.69 1.73 28.52
CA PHE A 144 -16.02 2.34 28.57
C PHE A 144 -16.97 1.70 27.56
N ASN A 145 -18.07 1.16 28.05
CA ASN A 145 -19.20 0.63 27.29
C ASN A 145 -20.52 0.80 28.08
N GLY A 146 -20.63 1.87 28.86
CA GLY A 146 -21.77 2.15 29.72
C GLY A 146 -23.03 2.50 28.93
N ASP A 147 -24.21 2.30 29.54
CA ASP A 147 -25.47 2.71 28.92
C ASP A 147 -25.63 4.23 28.96
N ILE A 148 -25.68 4.83 27.77
CA ILE A 148 -25.88 6.26 27.53
C ILE A 148 -27.00 6.52 26.52
N ARG A 149 -27.86 5.52 26.30
CA ARG A 149 -28.97 5.61 25.32
C ARG A 149 -29.97 6.70 25.68
N SER A 150 -30.16 6.95 26.97
CA SER A 150 -31.11 7.90 27.56
C SER A 150 -30.65 9.37 27.50
N TRP A 151 -29.38 9.61 27.16
CA TRP A 151 -28.83 10.97 27.15
C TRP A 151 -29.54 11.85 26.11
N ASP A 152 -30.02 13.01 26.56
CA ASP A 152 -30.54 14.06 25.69
C ASP A 152 -29.36 14.80 25.03
N THR A 153 -29.23 14.62 23.72
CA THR A 153 -28.17 15.19 22.89
C THR A 153 -28.65 16.31 21.97
N SER A 154 -29.93 16.73 22.08
CA SER A 154 -30.59 17.68 21.16
C SER A 154 -29.90 19.06 21.07
N LYS A 155 -29.17 19.45 22.12
CA LYS A 155 -28.38 20.70 22.18
C LYS A 155 -26.90 20.53 21.89
N VAL A 156 -26.42 19.30 21.74
CA VAL A 156 -25.01 19.01 21.47
C VAL A 156 -24.67 19.46 20.05
N THR A 157 -23.58 20.20 19.93
CA THR A 157 -23.11 20.78 18.67
C THR A 157 -21.81 20.14 18.15
N SER A 158 -21.12 19.38 19.01
CA SER A 158 -19.84 18.73 18.72
C SER A 158 -19.72 17.39 19.44
N LEU A 159 -19.41 16.34 18.67
CA LEU A 159 -19.00 15.01 19.15
C LEU A 159 -17.51 14.76 18.88
N TYR A 160 -16.73 15.81 18.64
CA TYR A 160 -15.34 15.67 18.24
C TYR A 160 -14.55 14.85 19.27
N SER A 161 -13.94 13.76 18.81
CA SER A 161 -13.14 12.82 19.61
C SER A 161 -13.85 12.24 20.85
N THR A 162 -15.18 12.25 20.93
CA THR A 162 -15.92 11.82 22.14
C THR A 162 -15.54 10.41 22.60
N PHE A 163 -15.41 9.45 21.68
CA PHE A 163 -15.03 8.05 21.95
C PHE A 163 -13.68 7.68 21.32
N LEU A 164 -12.81 8.66 21.06
CA LEU A 164 -11.49 8.37 20.49
C LEU A 164 -10.75 7.39 21.40
N ALA A 165 -10.29 6.25 20.88
CA ALA A 165 -9.60 5.19 21.61
C ALA A 165 -10.38 4.57 22.79
N ALA A 166 -11.70 4.74 22.86
CA ALA A 166 -12.58 3.97 23.73
C ALA A 166 -12.80 2.58 23.12
N SER A 167 -11.77 1.72 23.17
CA SER A 167 -11.71 0.47 22.40
C SER A 167 -12.89 -0.48 22.59
N ALA A 168 -13.43 -0.57 23.81
CA ALA A 168 -14.56 -1.45 24.15
C ALA A 168 -15.93 -0.83 23.84
N PHE A 169 -15.99 0.43 23.40
CA PHE A 169 -17.26 1.13 23.23
C PHE A 169 -18.08 0.56 22.08
N ASN A 170 -19.26 0.05 22.40
CA ASN A 170 -20.27 -0.44 21.46
C ASN A 170 -21.69 -0.22 22.01
N GLY A 171 -21.88 0.85 22.78
CA GLY A 171 -23.17 1.21 23.39
C GLY A 171 -24.17 1.72 22.34
N ASP A 172 -25.45 1.41 22.52
CA ASP A 172 -26.51 1.85 21.59
C ASP A 172 -26.76 3.36 21.71
N ILE A 173 -26.31 4.10 20.69
CA ILE A 173 -26.49 5.55 20.52
C ILE A 173 -27.37 5.89 19.30
N SER A 174 -28.08 4.90 18.76
CA SER A 174 -28.96 5.09 17.59
C SER A 174 -30.10 6.07 17.86
N THR A 175 -30.47 6.28 19.13
CA THR A 175 -31.55 7.19 19.54
C THR A 175 -31.10 8.61 19.84
N TRP A 176 -29.82 8.92 19.74
CA TRP A 176 -29.31 10.28 19.97
C TRP A 176 -29.84 11.26 18.92
N ASP A 177 -30.25 12.45 19.37
CA ASP A 177 -30.61 13.56 18.48
C ASP A 177 -29.34 14.36 18.16
N ILE A 178 -28.75 14.06 17.00
CA ILE A 178 -27.56 14.74 16.50
C ILE A 178 -27.87 15.87 15.50
N SER A 179 -29.15 16.28 15.35
CA SER A 179 -29.58 17.26 14.34
C SER A 179 -28.95 18.66 14.52
N SER A 180 -28.34 18.92 15.67
CA SER A 180 -27.58 20.15 15.98
C SER A 180 -26.06 19.99 15.83
N VAL A 181 -25.56 18.77 15.63
CA VAL A 181 -24.12 18.46 15.57
C VAL A 181 -23.52 18.92 14.24
N THR A 182 -22.33 19.52 14.32
CA THR A 182 -21.59 20.04 13.17
C THR A 182 -20.26 19.35 12.91
N THR A 183 -19.72 18.62 13.89
CA THR A 183 -18.45 17.87 13.79
C THR A 183 -18.59 16.48 14.43
N LEU A 184 -18.24 15.46 13.63
CA LEU A 184 -18.03 14.07 14.05
C LEU A 184 -16.54 13.68 13.90
N GLY A 185 -15.66 14.69 13.80
CA GLY A 185 -14.23 14.49 13.60
C GLY A 185 -13.65 13.58 14.68
N ALA A 186 -13.01 12.49 14.27
CA ALA A 186 -12.40 11.50 15.14
C ALA A 186 -13.31 10.90 16.24
N THR A 187 -14.64 11.03 16.15
CA THR A 187 -15.57 10.63 17.22
C THR A 187 -15.41 9.18 17.65
N PHE A 188 -15.24 8.24 16.71
CA PHE A 188 -15.09 6.80 16.96
C PHE A 188 -13.71 6.27 16.60
N ALA A 189 -12.73 7.14 16.38
CA ALA A 189 -11.42 6.66 15.94
C ALA A 189 -10.75 5.81 17.03
N GLY A 190 -10.37 4.58 16.71
CA GLY A 190 -9.83 3.60 17.66
C GLY A 190 -10.86 2.98 18.61
N ALA A 191 -12.17 3.23 18.42
CA ALA A 191 -13.23 2.46 19.07
C ALA A 191 -13.37 1.10 18.34
N THR A 192 -12.46 0.17 18.66
CA THR A 192 -12.24 -1.04 17.86
C THR A 192 -13.44 -1.98 17.80
N ASP A 193 -14.27 -2.00 18.84
CA ASP A 193 -15.46 -2.85 18.96
C ASP A 193 -16.75 -2.18 18.45
N PHE A 194 -16.69 -0.88 18.12
CA PHE A 194 -17.87 -0.10 17.73
C PHE A 194 -18.47 -0.59 16.41
N ASN A 195 -19.74 -1.00 16.43
CA ASN A 195 -20.46 -1.50 15.27
C ASN A 195 -21.98 -1.33 15.41
N ILE A 196 -22.42 -0.07 15.52
CA ILE A 196 -23.84 0.29 15.70
C ILE A 196 -24.41 0.89 14.43
N ASP A 197 -25.67 0.56 14.12
CA ASP A 197 -26.46 1.20 13.08
C ASP A 197 -26.77 2.66 13.46
N LEU A 198 -26.34 3.60 12.60
CA LEU A 198 -26.51 5.03 12.78
C LEU A 198 -27.38 5.65 11.66
N SER A 199 -28.20 4.84 10.99
CA SER A 199 -29.03 5.28 9.86
C SER A 199 -30.14 6.26 10.26
N SER A 200 -30.48 6.31 11.56
CA SER A 200 -31.48 7.23 12.15
C SER A 200 -30.95 8.64 12.38
N TRP A 201 -29.63 8.86 12.30
CA TRP A 201 -29.01 10.13 12.60
C TRP A 201 -29.25 11.18 11.52
N ASP A 202 -29.71 12.37 11.93
CA ASP A 202 -29.80 13.55 11.04
C ASP A 202 -28.43 14.25 10.96
N THR A 203 -27.66 13.94 9.91
CA THR A 203 -26.33 14.51 9.69
C THR A 203 -26.33 15.78 8.83
N SER A 204 -27.49 16.38 8.52
CA SER A 204 -27.60 17.49 7.56
C SER A 204 -26.76 18.73 7.89
N LYS A 205 -26.37 18.90 9.16
CA LYS A 205 -25.50 20.00 9.62
C LYS A 205 -24.03 19.60 9.81
N VAL A 206 -23.68 18.33 9.67
CA VAL A 206 -22.31 17.83 9.84
C VAL A 206 -21.44 18.32 8.69
N LYS A 207 -20.27 18.88 9.04
CA LYS A 207 -19.29 19.42 8.08
C LYS A 207 -17.96 18.68 8.10
N ASP A 208 -17.68 18.04 9.23
CA ASP A 208 -16.41 17.41 9.52
C ASP A 208 -16.63 15.93 9.89
N LEU A 209 -16.14 15.06 9.00
CA LEU A 209 -16.07 13.61 9.16
C LEU A 209 -14.61 13.12 9.18
N ASP A 210 -13.63 14.02 9.33
CA ASP A 210 -12.23 13.66 9.25
C ASP A 210 -11.89 12.67 10.36
N SER A 211 -11.29 11.54 9.99
CA SER A 211 -10.94 10.44 10.89
C SER A 211 -12.11 9.86 11.71
N ALA A 212 -13.38 10.11 11.39
CA ALA A 212 -14.52 9.75 12.24
C ALA A 212 -14.50 8.27 12.70
N PHE A 213 -14.09 7.35 11.82
CA PHE A 213 -14.01 5.90 12.06
C PHE A 213 -12.58 5.35 11.87
N LYS A 214 -11.54 6.19 11.98
CA LYS A 214 -10.15 5.74 11.82
C LYS A 214 -9.78 4.69 12.87
N ASN A 215 -9.32 3.51 12.45
CA ASN A 215 -9.04 2.34 13.28
C ASN A 215 -10.27 1.80 14.05
N ALA A 216 -11.50 2.07 13.61
CA ALA A 216 -12.69 1.39 14.12
C ALA A 216 -12.82 0.03 13.43
N ASN A 217 -11.99 -0.94 13.83
CA ASN A 217 -11.76 -2.18 13.06
C ASN A 217 -13.05 -3.00 12.80
N SER A 218 -13.98 -3.03 13.75
CA SER A 218 -15.23 -3.80 13.65
C SER A 218 -16.38 -3.03 13.00
N PHE A 219 -16.20 -1.75 12.71
CA PHE A 219 -17.30 -0.89 12.26
C PHE A 219 -17.81 -1.29 10.88
N ASN A 220 -19.09 -1.66 10.82
CA ASN A 220 -19.87 -1.91 9.62
C ASN A 220 -21.36 -1.57 9.86
N GLY A 221 -21.62 -0.57 10.72
CA GLY A 221 -22.96 -0.07 10.98
C GLY A 221 -23.49 0.75 9.81
N ASP A 222 -24.81 0.75 9.61
CA ASP A 222 -25.41 1.48 8.50
C ASP A 222 -25.29 3.00 8.68
N ILE A 223 -24.72 3.65 7.68
CA ILE A 223 -24.56 5.11 7.53
C ILE A 223 -24.96 5.56 6.11
N SER A 224 -25.63 4.69 5.35
CA SER A 224 -25.99 4.95 3.95
C SER A 224 -26.96 6.13 3.81
N THR A 225 -27.77 6.40 4.84
CA THR A 225 -28.77 7.46 4.86
C THR A 225 -28.23 8.84 5.24
N TRP A 226 -26.96 8.95 5.60
CA TRP A 226 -26.37 10.22 6.04
C TRP A 226 -26.41 11.27 4.92
N ASP A 227 -26.89 12.45 5.27
CA ASP A 227 -26.74 13.66 4.45
C ASP A 227 -25.30 14.19 4.61
N THR A 228 -24.50 14.06 3.54
CA THR A 228 -23.11 14.53 3.48
C THR A 228 -22.96 15.81 2.65
N SER A 229 -24.05 16.45 2.24
CA SER A 229 -24.04 17.61 1.33
C SER A 229 -23.29 18.84 1.90
N SER A 230 -23.00 18.85 3.20
CA SER A 230 -22.23 19.89 3.89
C SER A 230 -20.77 19.49 4.20
N VAL A 231 -20.37 18.26 3.93
CA VAL A 231 -19.04 17.71 4.23
C VAL A 231 -18.04 18.18 3.17
N VAL A 232 -16.87 18.64 3.63
CA VAL A 232 -15.81 19.19 2.77
C VAL A 232 -14.59 18.26 2.67
N SER A 233 -14.43 17.36 3.63
CA SER A 233 -13.28 16.46 3.72
C SER A 233 -13.70 15.11 4.30
N LEU A 234 -13.16 14.03 3.73
CA LEU A 234 -13.27 12.65 4.23
C LEU A 234 -11.89 12.10 4.60
N GLN A 235 -10.98 12.98 5.04
CA GLN A 235 -9.59 12.62 5.25
C GLN A 235 -9.48 11.59 6.39
N ASN A 236 -8.89 10.43 6.09
CA ASN A 236 -8.80 9.27 6.99
C ASN A 236 -10.15 8.74 7.53
N ALA A 237 -11.31 9.10 6.95
CA ALA A 237 -12.62 8.81 7.55
C ALA A 237 -12.79 7.33 7.97
N PHE A 238 -12.32 6.39 7.14
CA PHE A 238 -12.35 4.94 7.36
C PHE A 238 -10.96 4.29 7.32
N TYR A 239 -9.91 5.06 7.63
CA TYR A 239 -8.53 4.55 7.69
C TYR A 239 -8.46 3.35 8.64
N ASN A 240 -8.03 2.17 8.18
CA ASN A 240 -7.98 0.90 8.92
C ASN A 240 -9.34 0.46 9.55
N ALA A 241 -10.47 0.89 9.00
CA ALA A 241 -11.77 0.31 9.35
C ALA A 241 -11.94 -1.04 8.64
N ASN A 242 -11.26 -2.08 9.13
CA ASN A 242 -11.06 -3.34 8.41
C ASN A 242 -12.34 -4.04 7.96
N SER A 243 -13.41 -3.96 8.76
CA SER A 243 -14.69 -4.64 8.48
C SER A 243 -15.67 -3.80 7.66
N PHE A 244 -15.36 -2.52 7.43
CA PHE A 244 -16.28 -1.57 6.81
C PHE A 244 -16.54 -1.92 5.34
N ASN A 245 -17.81 -2.14 4.99
CA ASN A 245 -18.24 -2.51 3.64
C ASN A 245 -19.71 -2.12 3.38
N ILE A 246 -20.03 -0.83 3.52
CA ILE A 246 -21.38 -0.29 3.31
C ILE A 246 -21.48 0.41 1.95
N ASP A 247 -22.63 0.28 1.29
CA ASP A 247 -23.00 1.05 0.08
C ASP A 247 -23.20 2.53 0.44
N LEU A 248 -22.42 3.41 -0.19
CA LEU A 248 -22.41 4.86 0.05
C LEU A 248 -22.88 5.66 -1.17
N LYS A 249 -23.62 5.04 -2.09
CA LYS A 249 -24.06 5.71 -3.34
C LYS A 249 -24.98 6.92 -3.12
N SER A 250 -25.65 6.98 -1.97
CA SER A 250 -26.57 8.06 -1.59
C SER A 250 -25.87 9.28 -1.02
N TRP A 251 -24.58 9.19 -0.71
CA TRP A 251 -23.83 10.32 -0.19
C TRP A 251 -23.66 11.40 -1.26
N ASP A 252 -23.97 12.65 -0.88
CA ASP A 252 -23.65 13.83 -1.68
C ASP A 252 -22.20 14.25 -1.37
N THR A 253 -21.30 14.04 -2.33
CA THR A 253 -19.87 14.39 -2.22
C THR A 253 -19.50 15.65 -3.00
N SER A 254 -20.46 16.41 -3.53
CA SER A 254 -20.22 17.54 -4.44
C SER A 254 -19.33 18.65 -3.86
N LYS A 255 -19.24 18.75 -2.53
CA LYS A 255 -18.36 19.70 -1.81
C LYS A 255 -17.07 19.09 -1.28
N VAL A 256 -16.87 17.78 -1.41
CA VAL A 256 -15.67 17.10 -0.90
C VAL A 256 -14.46 17.48 -1.74
N ILE A 257 -13.44 18.02 -1.08
CA ILE A 257 -12.18 18.46 -1.69
C ILE A 257 -11.09 17.41 -1.48
N SER A 258 -11.22 16.55 -0.46
CA SER A 258 -10.19 15.61 -0.03
C SER A 258 -10.73 14.23 0.29
N LEU A 259 -10.14 13.24 -0.38
CA LEU A 259 -10.29 11.82 -0.13
C LEU A 259 -8.98 11.18 0.37
N ASP A 260 -8.00 12.00 0.77
CA ASP A 260 -6.71 11.52 1.27
C ASP A 260 -6.89 10.47 2.37
N TYR A 261 -6.32 9.28 2.15
CA TYR A 261 -6.36 8.16 3.08
C TYR A 261 -7.77 7.68 3.48
N ALA A 262 -8.84 8.09 2.79
CA ALA A 262 -10.22 7.87 3.22
C ALA A 262 -10.54 6.41 3.55
N PHE A 263 -10.07 5.46 2.73
CA PHE A 263 -10.25 4.01 2.88
C PHE A 263 -8.92 3.26 3.01
N ARG A 264 -7.83 3.95 3.39
CA ARG A 264 -6.52 3.32 3.55
C ARG A 264 -6.61 2.18 4.57
N GLY A 265 -6.30 0.95 4.18
CA GLY A 265 -6.33 -0.24 5.04
C GLY A 265 -7.74 -0.73 5.39
N ALA A 266 -8.80 -0.19 4.77
CA ALA A 266 -10.16 -0.73 4.87
C ALA A 266 -10.26 -2.02 4.04
N THR A 267 -9.70 -3.11 4.56
CA THR A 267 -9.43 -4.35 3.81
C THR A 267 -10.66 -5.03 3.23
N SER A 268 -11.83 -4.88 3.86
CA SER A 268 -13.10 -5.47 3.38
C SER A 268 -13.92 -4.52 2.49
N PHE A 269 -13.50 -3.26 2.34
CA PHE A 269 -14.31 -2.25 1.67
C PHE A 269 -14.44 -2.54 0.17
N ASN A 270 -15.68 -2.70 -0.27
CA ASN A 270 -16.10 -2.79 -1.66
C ASN A 270 -17.54 -2.25 -1.81
N GLY A 271 -17.89 -1.25 -0.98
CA GLY A 271 -19.17 -0.55 -1.05
C GLY A 271 -19.26 0.33 -2.29
N ASP A 272 -20.47 0.49 -2.82
CA ASP A 272 -20.69 1.30 -4.03
C ASP A 272 -20.46 2.79 -3.73
N ILE A 273 -19.55 3.38 -4.51
CA ILE A 273 -19.19 4.81 -4.52
C ILE A 273 -19.19 5.37 -5.95
N SER A 274 -19.77 4.63 -6.91
CA SER A 274 -19.75 4.98 -8.33
C SER A 274 -20.56 6.23 -8.67
N THR A 275 -21.45 6.67 -7.78
CA THR A 275 -22.30 7.87 -7.98
C THR A 275 -21.73 9.14 -7.36
N TRP A 276 -20.59 9.06 -6.69
CA TRP A 276 -19.97 10.21 -6.03
C TRP A 276 -19.62 11.30 -7.05
N ASP A 277 -20.05 12.53 -6.76
CA ASP A 277 -19.58 13.72 -7.47
C ASP A 277 -18.19 14.08 -6.94
N THR A 278 -17.16 13.80 -7.75
CA THR A 278 -15.76 14.10 -7.42
C THR A 278 -15.24 15.36 -8.09
N SER A 279 -16.10 16.17 -8.74
CA SER A 279 -15.69 17.36 -9.50
C SER A 279 -15.00 18.44 -8.65
N SER A 280 -15.13 18.37 -7.32
CA SER A 280 -14.44 19.24 -6.35
C SER A 280 -13.16 18.64 -5.76
N VAL A 281 -12.89 17.35 -5.97
CA VAL A 281 -11.78 16.62 -5.35
C VAL A 281 -10.44 17.08 -5.94
N ILE A 282 -9.52 17.47 -5.04
CA ILE A 282 -8.15 17.86 -5.37
C ILE A 282 -7.16 16.82 -4.83
N ARG A 283 -7.45 16.26 -3.64
CA ARG A 283 -6.54 15.38 -2.91
C ARG A 283 -7.09 13.94 -2.88
N LEU A 284 -6.34 13.00 -3.44
CA LEU A 284 -6.70 11.59 -3.63
C LEU A 284 -5.56 10.63 -3.23
N GLU A 285 -4.59 11.12 -2.46
CA GLU A 285 -3.41 10.33 -2.12
C GLU A 285 -3.77 9.19 -1.17
N GLN A 286 -3.29 7.98 -1.49
CA GLN A 286 -3.48 6.79 -0.66
C GLN A 286 -4.94 6.47 -0.31
N ALA A 287 -5.92 6.97 -1.07
CA ALA A 287 -7.34 6.83 -0.75
C ALA A 287 -7.76 5.36 -0.56
N PHE A 288 -7.20 4.43 -1.35
CA PHE A 288 -7.47 2.99 -1.31
C PHE A 288 -6.21 2.15 -1.04
N PHE A 289 -5.18 2.76 -0.42
CA PHE A 289 -3.94 2.06 -0.07
C PHE A 289 -4.27 0.85 0.81
N GLN A 290 -3.89 -0.37 0.40
CA GLN A 290 -4.17 -1.64 1.07
C GLN A 290 -5.66 -1.94 1.29
N ALA A 291 -6.57 -1.34 0.51
CA ALA A 291 -7.98 -1.75 0.46
C ALA A 291 -8.10 -3.02 -0.40
N THR A 292 -7.69 -4.16 0.16
CA THR A 292 -7.44 -5.40 -0.58
C THR A 292 -8.64 -5.98 -1.34
N SER A 293 -9.87 -5.72 -0.87
CA SER A 293 -11.10 -6.21 -1.52
C SER A 293 -11.72 -5.21 -2.50
N PHE A 294 -11.19 -3.99 -2.57
CA PHE A 294 -11.81 -2.90 -3.32
C PHE A 294 -11.69 -3.14 -4.83
N ASN A 295 -12.83 -3.12 -5.54
CA ASN A 295 -12.91 -3.38 -6.98
C ASN A 295 -14.20 -2.78 -7.59
N ILE A 296 -14.32 -1.46 -7.55
CA ILE A 296 -15.50 -0.73 -8.06
C ILE A 296 -15.15 0.05 -9.32
N ASP A 297 -16.11 0.11 -10.26
CA ASP A 297 -16.07 0.99 -11.43
C ASP A 297 -16.18 2.46 -11.00
N MET A 298 -15.17 3.27 -11.36
CA MET A 298 -15.07 4.69 -11.06
C MET A 298 -14.96 5.53 -12.34
N SER A 299 -15.53 5.04 -13.44
CA SER A 299 -15.51 5.72 -14.75
C SER A 299 -16.32 7.03 -14.76
N SER A 300 -17.24 7.20 -13.81
CA SER A 300 -18.04 8.41 -13.60
C SER A 300 -17.31 9.53 -12.86
N TRP A 301 -16.18 9.23 -12.22
CA TRP A 301 -15.46 10.20 -11.39
C TRP A 301 -14.78 11.26 -12.25
N ASP A 302 -15.03 12.52 -11.93
CA ASP A 302 -14.27 13.66 -12.46
C ASP A 302 -12.99 13.84 -11.63
N THR A 303 -11.84 13.56 -12.24
CA THR A 303 -10.52 13.73 -11.64
C THR A 303 -9.75 14.95 -12.17
N SER A 304 -10.42 15.83 -12.93
CA SER A 304 -9.79 16.96 -13.64
C SER A 304 -9.08 17.99 -12.73
N LYS A 305 -9.30 17.94 -11.42
CA LYS A 305 -8.63 18.79 -10.41
C LYS A 305 -7.56 18.06 -9.59
N VAL A 306 -7.46 16.74 -9.70
CA VAL A 306 -6.51 15.92 -8.93
C VAL A 306 -5.10 16.16 -9.44
N THR A 307 -4.15 16.40 -8.51
CA THR A 307 -2.75 16.70 -8.84
C THR A 307 -1.78 15.56 -8.54
N SER A 308 -2.21 14.56 -7.77
CA SER A 308 -1.39 13.45 -7.30
C SER A 308 -2.23 12.17 -7.16
N LEU A 309 -1.70 11.07 -7.71
CA LEU A 309 -2.21 9.71 -7.55
C LEU A 309 -1.27 8.87 -6.67
N PHE A 310 -0.48 9.53 -5.82
CA PHE A 310 0.52 8.88 -4.99
C PHE A 310 -0.09 7.71 -4.20
N SER A 311 0.37 6.51 -4.52
CA SER A 311 -0.02 5.26 -3.85
C SER A 311 -1.53 5.04 -3.68
N THR A 312 -2.36 5.61 -4.57
CA THR A 312 -3.83 5.58 -4.43
C THR A 312 -4.37 4.15 -4.33
N PHE A 313 -3.82 3.20 -5.09
CA PHE A 313 -4.20 1.78 -5.11
C PHE A 313 -3.06 0.84 -4.70
N TYR A 314 -2.05 1.36 -3.99
CA TYR A 314 -0.93 0.55 -3.50
C TYR A 314 -1.47 -0.65 -2.68
N GLY A 315 -1.14 -1.87 -3.07
CA GLY A 315 -1.56 -3.09 -2.37
C GLY A 315 -3.07 -3.36 -2.41
N ALA A 316 -3.84 -2.68 -3.27
CA ALA A 316 -5.24 -3.00 -3.51
C ALA A 316 -5.32 -4.24 -4.43
N THR A 317 -5.07 -5.41 -3.84
CA THR A 317 -4.76 -6.65 -4.59
C THR A 317 -5.89 -7.12 -5.52
N SER A 318 -7.15 -6.84 -5.20
CA SER A 318 -8.32 -7.17 -6.03
C SER A 318 -8.71 -6.08 -7.02
N PHE A 319 -8.08 -4.91 -6.97
CA PHE A 319 -8.53 -3.75 -7.74
C PHE A 319 -8.32 -3.95 -9.24
N ASN A 320 -9.43 -3.91 -9.97
CA ASN A 320 -9.50 -3.93 -11.42
C ASN A 320 -10.76 -3.19 -11.90
N GLY A 321 -11.16 -2.13 -11.21
CA GLY A 321 -12.32 -1.29 -11.55
C GLY A 321 -11.98 -0.29 -12.65
N ASP A 322 -12.95 0.08 -13.49
CA ASP A 322 -12.70 0.99 -14.61
C ASP A 322 -12.34 2.41 -14.13
N ILE A 323 -11.21 2.91 -14.65
CA ILE A 323 -10.64 4.24 -14.42
C ILE A 323 -10.11 4.85 -15.73
N SER A 324 -10.51 4.28 -16.88
CA SER A 324 -10.02 4.67 -18.20
C SER A 324 -10.39 6.11 -18.57
N THR A 325 -11.47 6.63 -17.97
CA THR A 325 -12.01 7.98 -18.21
C THR A 325 -11.39 9.06 -17.34
N TRP A 326 -10.52 8.70 -16.38
CA TRP A 326 -9.91 9.67 -15.47
C TRP A 326 -9.09 10.71 -16.24
N ASP A 327 -9.38 11.98 -16.02
CA ASP A 327 -8.56 13.10 -16.49
C ASP A 327 -7.32 13.23 -15.59
N THR A 328 -6.17 12.86 -16.13
CA THR A 328 -4.87 12.94 -15.44
C THR A 328 -4.00 14.11 -15.90
N SER A 329 -4.53 15.04 -16.71
CA SER A 329 -3.76 16.14 -17.32
C SER A 329 -3.02 17.04 -16.31
N ARG A 330 -3.52 17.10 -15.06
CA ARG A 330 -2.93 17.86 -13.95
C ARG A 330 -2.13 17.01 -12.97
N VAL A 331 -2.10 15.69 -13.14
CA VAL A 331 -1.38 14.78 -12.26
C VAL A 331 0.13 14.94 -12.49
N THR A 332 0.85 15.18 -11.40
CA THR A 332 2.32 15.35 -11.41
C THR A 332 3.06 14.23 -10.70
N ASN A 333 2.34 13.45 -9.87
CA ASN A 333 2.89 12.38 -9.05
C ASN A 333 2.06 11.09 -9.22
N MET A 334 2.67 10.03 -9.72
CA MET A 334 2.09 8.68 -9.88
C MET A 334 2.92 7.62 -9.13
N LEU A 335 3.70 8.05 -8.13
CA LEU A 335 4.64 7.18 -7.43
C LEU A 335 3.85 6.05 -6.77
N THR A 336 4.24 4.81 -7.10
CA THR A 336 3.68 3.58 -6.54
C THR A 336 2.15 3.45 -6.60
N THR A 337 1.47 4.11 -7.55
CA THR A 337 -0.01 4.16 -7.64
C THR A 337 -0.67 2.78 -7.61
N PHE A 338 -0.13 1.81 -8.36
CA PHE A 338 -0.62 0.43 -8.46
C PHE A 338 0.39 -0.61 -7.94
N TYR A 339 1.34 -0.18 -7.09
CA TYR A 339 2.33 -1.08 -6.54
C TYR A 339 1.66 -2.25 -5.83
N SER A 340 1.96 -3.49 -6.20
CA SER A 340 1.33 -4.72 -5.67
C SER A 340 -0.19 -4.76 -5.83
N ALA A 341 -0.78 -4.05 -6.78
CA ALA A 341 -2.18 -4.23 -7.18
C ALA A 341 -2.31 -5.43 -8.11
N ASN A 342 -2.19 -6.65 -7.56
CA ASN A 342 -1.99 -7.89 -8.32
C ASN A 342 -2.96 -8.12 -9.48
N SER A 343 -4.24 -7.76 -9.31
CA SER A 343 -5.30 -8.00 -10.30
C SER A 343 -5.50 -6.87 -11.31
N PHE A 344 -4.76 -5.76 -11.18
CA PHE A 344 -4.96 -4.57 -12.00
C PHE A 344 -4.54 -4.81 -13.45
N ASN A 345 -5.49 -4.69 -14.39
CA ASN A 345 -5.25 -4.84 -15.82
C ASN A 345 -6.20 -3.95 -16.65
N ARG A 346 -6.46 -2.72 -16.18
CA ARG A 346 -7.31 -1.77 -16.92
C ARG A 346 -6.50 -0.93 -17.88
N ASP A 347 -7.10 -0.68 -19.04
CA ASP A 347 -6.53 0.19 -20.07
C ASP A 347 -6.47 1.63 -19.56
N ILE A 348 -5.23 2.10 -19.37
CA ILE A 348 -4.88 3.47 -18.98
C ILE A 348 -4.10 4.19 -20.08
N SER A 349 -4.09 3.65 -21.30
CA SER A 349 -3.38 4.22 -22.46
C SER A 349 -3.87 5.63 -22.82
N ALA A 350 -5.12 5.97 -22.47
CA ALA A 350 -5.73 7.27 -22.71
C ALA A 350 -5.25 8.35 -21.73
N TRP A 351 -4.65 7.99 -20.60
CA TRP A 351 -4.22 8.93 -19.58
C TRP A 351 -3.22 9.96 -20.14
N ASP A 352 -3.35 11.21 -19.69
CA ASP A 352 -2.38 12.26 -19.96
C ASP A 352 -1.30 12.27 -18.89
N VAL A 353 -0.09 11.92 -19.30
CA VAL A 353 1.08 11.79 -18.42
C VAL A 353 2.13 12.86 -18.65
N ALA A 354 1.85 13.87 -19.49
CA ALA A 354 2.81 14.91 -19.86
C ALA A 354 3.28 15.78 -18.67
N SER A 355 2.45 15.90 -17.64
CA SER A 355 2.73 16.67 -16.42
C SER A 355 3.52 15.87 -15.35
N VAL A 356 3.68 14.56 -15.53
CA VAL A 356 4.33 13.68 -14.55
C VAL A 356 5.85 13.76 -14.72
N THR A 357 6.57 14.10 -13.64
CA THR A 357 8.03 14.08 -13.71
C THR A 357 8.55 12.64 -13.61
N ASN A 358 9.60 12.32 -14.37
CA ASN A 358 10.15 10.97 -14.52
C ASN A 358 10.35 10.18 -13.21
N TRP A 359 10.81 10.86 -12.15
CA TRP A 359 11.04 10.22 -10.84
C TRP A 359 9.75 9.67 -10.21
N TYR A 360 8.59 10.26 -10.51
CA TYR A 360 7.31 9.85 -9.95
C TYR A 360 6.61 8.74 -10.74
N PHE A 361 7.23 8.15 -11.77
CA PHE A 361 6.79 6.85 -12.30
C PHE A 361 7.33 5.67 -11.50
N PHE A 362 8.28 5.91 -10.59
CA PHE A 362 8.98 4.85 -9.89
C PHE A 362 8.00 3.85 -9.23
N SER A 363 8.15 2.58 -9.59
CA SER A 363 7.38 1.45 -9.07
C SER A 363 5.86 1.62 -9.19
N MET A 364 5.36 2.44 -10.13
CA MET A 364 3.93 2.69 -10.32
C MET A 364 3.15 1.39 -10.55
N LEU A 365 3.68 0.46 -11.33
CA LEU A 365 3.07 -0.83 -11.71
C LEU A 365 3.87 -2.04 -11.19
N GLU A 366 4.86 -1.82 -10.32
CA GLU A 366 5.63 -2.92 -9.72
C GLU A 366 4.70 -3.85 -8.93
N GLY A 367 4.71 -5.15 -9.24
CA GLY A 367 3.84 -6.14 -8.57
C GLY A 367 2.38 -6.16 -9.05
N ALA A 368 1.99 -5.32 -10.02
CA ALA A 368 0.70 -5.44 -10.73
C ALA A 368 0.75 -6.62 -11.72
N SER A 369 0.79 -7.84 -11.18
CA SER A 369 1.11 -9.07 -11.92
C SER A 369 0.18 -9.42 -13.09
N ALA A 370 -1.06 -8.90 -13.10
CA ALA A 370 -2.02 -9.12 -14.18
C ALA A 370 -1.95 -8.06 -15.30
N PHE A 371 -1.13 -7.02 -15.14
CA PHE A 371 -1.11 -5.89 -16.06
C PHE A 371 -0.49 -6.26 -17.41
N ASP A 372 -1.30 -6.21 -18.46
CA ASP A 372 -0.96 -6.54 -19.85
C ASP A 372 -1.71 -5.58 -20.79
N GLN A 373 -1.35 -4.30 -20.74
CA GLN A 373 -1.95 -3.23 -21.55
C GLN A 373 -0.90 -2.48 -22.35
N ASP A 374 -1.28 -2.01 -23.54
CA ASP A 374 -0.41 -1.22 -24.42
C ASP A 374 -0.35 0.25 -23.96
N LEU A 375 0.82 0.68 -23.49
CA LEU A 375 1.08 2.06 -23.07
C LEU A 375 1.95 2.85 -24.08
N CYS A 376 2.09 2.39 -25.33
CA CYS A 376 2.94 3.05 -26.33
C CYS A 376 2.55 4.53 -26.57
N SER A 377 1.27 4.89 -26.39
CA SER A 377 0.76 6.26 -26.49
C SER A 377 1.44 7.24 -25.50
N TRP A 378 2.00 6.74 -24.40
CA TRP A 378 2.69 7.55 -23.41
C TRP A 378 4.10 7.96 -23.87
N GLY A 379 4.71 7.21 -24.79
CA GLY A 379 6.10 7.39 -25.21
C GLY A 379 6.40 8.78 -25.77
N THR A 380 5.43 9.44 -26.43
CA THR A 380 5.60 10.81 -26.92
C THR A 380 5.38 11.89 -25.85
N LYS A 381 4.77 11.53 -24.72
CA LYS A 381 4.43 12.45 -23.62
C LYS A 381 5.52 12.49 -22.54
N ILE A 382 6.30 11.42 -22.40
CA ILE A 382 7.35 11.30 -21.36
C ILE A 382 8.68 11.82 -21.92
N THR A 383 9.22 12.89 -21.32
CA THR A 383 10.50 13.48 -21.75
C THR A 383 11.64 13.13 -20.78
N GLY A 384 12.68 12.45 -21.28
CA GLY A 384 13.91 12.12 -20.54
C GLY A 384 13.97 10.67 -20.00
N THR A 385 15.10 9.98 -20.19
CA THR A 385 15.41 8.71 -19.53
C THR A 385 16.02 8.98 -18.14
N PRO A 386 15.68 8.26 -17.04
CA PRO A 386 15.30 6.84 -16.97
C PRO A 386 14.01 6.53 -16.16
N GLY A 387 13.04 7.44 -16.07
CA GLY A 387 11.86 7.27 -15.19
C GLY A 387 10.92 6.10 -15.54
N VAL A 388 10.74 5.82 -16.84
CA VAL A 388 9.85 4.74 -17.31
C VAL A 388 10.46 3.36 -17.06
N THR A 389 11.80 3.26 -17.08
CA THR A 389 12.53 2.03 -16.75
C THR A 389 12.19 1.52 -15.35
N ASN A 390 11.77 2.45 -14.48
CA ASN A 390 11.43 2.14 -13.10
C ASN A 390 9.93 1.85 -12.85
N MET A 391 9.08 2.02 -13.88
CA MET A 391 7.62 1.98 -13.75
C MET A 391 7.08 0.57 -13.49
N PHE A 392 7.65 -0.40 -14.20
CA PHE A 392 7.29 -1.81 -14.13
C PHE A 392 8.27 -2.64 -13.30
N LEU A 393 9.24 -2.01 -12.61
CA LEU A 393 10.36 -2.72 -11.99
C LEU A 393 9.86 -3.87 -11.13
N ALA A 394 9.97 -5.07 -11.67
CA ALA A 394 9.91 -6.29 -10.89
C ALA A 394 11.32 -6.81 -10.56
N GLY A 395 12.40 -6.13 -10.98
CA GLY A 395 13.74 -6.64 -10.76
C GLY A 395 14.91 -5.68 -10.89
N TYR A 396 16.07 -6.21 -10.55
CA TYR A 396 17.32 -5.48 -10.40
C TYR A 396 17.78 -4.87 -11.73
N VAL A 397 18.03 -3.57 -11.74
CA VAL A 397 18.61 -2.88 -12.91
C VAL A 397 20.10 -3.20 -12.96
N ILE A 398 20.52 -3.90 -14.01
CA ILE A 398 21.91 -4.22 -14.25
C ILE A 398 22.55 -3.04 -15.01
N PRO A 399 23.37 -2.21 -14.34
CA PRO A 399 23.81 -0.93 -14.90
C PRO A 399 24.89 -1.07 -15.97
N ASN A 400 25.56 -2.22 -16.03
CA ASN A 400 26.68 -2.48 -16.94
C ASN A 400 27.04 -3.98 -16.98
N LYS A 401 27.82 -4.37 -18.00
CA LYS A 401 28.31 -5.73 -18.20
C LYS A 401 29.03 -6.35 -16.98
N PRO A 402 29.97 -5.65 -16.29
CA PRO A 402 30.59 -6.22 -15.08
C PRO A 402 29.60 -6.61 -13.99
N THR A 403 28.52 -5.83 -13.82
CA THR A 403 27.47 -6.17 -12.83
C THR A 403 26.65 -7.37 -13.29
N LEU A 404 26.37 -7.49 -14.59
CA LEU A 404 25.69 -8.67 -15.15
C LEU A 404 26.50 -9.94 -14.87
N ILE A 405 27.80 -9.91 -15.16
CA ILE A 405 28.71 -11.03 -14.92
C ILE A 405 28.74 -11.37 -13.43
N ALA A 406 28.88 -10.38 -12.54
CA ALA A 406 28.90 -10.61 -11.10
C ALA A 406 27.61 -11.25 -10.58
N ALA A 407 26.45 -10.85 -11.12
CA ALA A 407 25.16 -11.42 -10.78
C ALA A 407 25.02 -12.87 -11.31
N LEU A 408 25.45 -13.13 -12.54
CA LEU A 408 25.47 -14.48 -13.12
C LEU A 408 26.42 -15.41 -12.35
N ASP A 409 27.60 -14.94 -11.97
CA ASP A 409 28.63 -15.72 -11.26
C ASP A 409 28.22 -16.12 -9.83
N GLN A 410 27.29 -15.40 -9.20
CA GLN A 410 26.81 -15.74 -7.86
C GLN A 410 25.97 -17.02 -7.82
N GLY A 411 25.27 -17.36 -8.90
CA GLY A 411 24.46 -18.58 -8.99
C GLY A 411 23.16 -18.60 -8.19
N ASP A 412 22.80 -17.54 -7.46
CA ASP A 412 21.50 -17.39 -6.80
C ASP A 412 20.57 -16.51 -7.64
N TYR A 413 19.75 -17.17 -8.46
CA TYR A 413 18.78 -16.54 -9.36
C TYR A 413 17.36 -16.48 -8.77
N SER A 414 17.22 -16.69 -7.45
CA SER A 414 15.93 -16.67 -6.77
C SER A 414 15.47 -15.24 -6.46
N SER A 415 14.16 -15.08 -6.17
CA SER A 415 13.63 -13.80 -5.69
C SER A 415 14.26 -13.31 -4.38
N THR A 416 14.93 -14.19 -3.63
CA THR A 416 15.63 -13.87 -2.39
C THR A 416 17.13 -13.59 -2.56
N GLY A 417 17.67 -13.81 -3.76
CA GLY A 417 19.05 -13.49 -4.10
C GLY A 417 19.30 -11.98 -4.09
N PRO A 418 20.56 -11.53 -3.97
CA PRO A 418 20.90 -10.11 -3.85
C PRO A 418 20.62 -9.29 -5.12
N TYR A 419 20.38 -9.97 -6.25
CA TYR A 419 19.95 -9.38 -7.52
C TYR A 419 18.48 -9.72 -7.86
N GLY A 420 17.76 -10.40 -6.97
CA GLY A 420 16.41 -10.90 -7.24
C GLY A 420 16.36 -11.95 -8.36
N SER A 421 15.13 -12.28 -8.77
CA SER A 421 14.90 -13.32 -9.79
C SER A 421 15.51 -12.96 -11.14
N ILE A 422 16.24 -13.87 -11.78
CA ILE A 422 16.88 -13.62 -13.08
C ILE A 422 15.89 -13.21 -14.18
N THR A 423 14.65 -13.70 -14.10
CA THR A 423 13.54 -13.37 -15.00
C THR A 423 13.08 -11.92 -14.91
N THR A 424 13.54 -11.19 -13.89
CA THR A 424 13.15 -9.80 -13.61
C THR A 424 14.28 -8.80 -13.88
N TRP A 425 15.47 -9.28 -14.22
CA TRP A 425 16.63 -8.40 -14.43
C TRP A 425 16.44 -7.51 -15.66
N ASN A 426 16.68 -6.22 -15.48
CA ASN A 426 16.73 -5.28 -16.60
C ASN A 426 18.17 -5.16 -17.11
N VAL A 427 18.43 -5.70 -18.29
CA VAL A 427 19.75 -5.73 -18.94
C VAL A 427 19.92 -4.69 -20.05
N LEU A 428 18.94 -3.79 -20.25
CA LEU A 428 18.90 -2.86 -21.38
C LEU A 428 20.15 -1.96 -21.51
N ALA A 429 20.79 -1.65 -20.39
CA ALA A 429 22.03 -0.85 -20.34
C ALA A 429 23.28 -1.61 -20.82
N VAL A 430 23.20 -2.93 -21.01
CA VAL A 430 24.32 -3.81 -21.38
C VAL A 430 24.29 -4.09 -22.89
N THR A 431 25.04 -3.32 -23.66
CA THR A 431 25.06 -3.43 -25.15
C THR A 431 26.04 -4.47 -25.71
N ASP A 432 26.89 -5.03 -24.84
CA ASP A 432 27.95 -5.99 -25.17
C ASP A 432 27.79 -7.25 -24.30
N PHE A 433 27.41 -8.36 -24.93
CA PHE A 433 27.20 -9.67 -24.31
C PHE A 433 28.41 -10.60 -24.48
N VAL A 434 29.60 -10.06 -24.83
CA VAL A 434 30.77 -10.91 -25.04
C VAL A 434 31.16 -11.63 -23.75
N SER A 435 31.19 -12.97 -23.77
CA SER A 435 31.60 -13.81 -22.63
C SER A 435 30.86 -13.49 -21.32
N LEU A 436 29.54 -13.64 -21.27
CA LEU A 436 28.74 -13.38 -20.05
C LEU A 436 29.03 -14.35 -18.90
N LEU A 437 29.58 -15.54 -19.20
CA LEU A 437 29.92 -16.57 -18.22
C LEU A 437 31.44 -16.84 -18.21
N PRO A 438 32.28 -15.93 -17.68
CA PRO A 438 33.74 -16.13 -17.67
C PRO A 438 34.20 -17.15 -16.60
N SER A 439 33.38 -17.43 -15.58
CA SER A 439 33.70 -18.37 -14.52
C SER A 439 33.41 -19.83 -14.91
N ILE A 440 34.30 -20.75 -14.50
CA ILE A 440 34.09 -22.20 -14.67
C ILE A 440 32.85 -22.68 -13.90
N ALA A 441 32.56 -22.07 -12.74
CA ALA A 441 31.39 -22.42 -11.94
C ALA A 441 30.09 -22.03 -12.67
N ALA A 442 30.05 -20.82 -13.26
CA ALA A 442 28.90 -20.33 -14.00
C ALA A 442 28.68 -21.15 -15.29
N THR A 443 29.74 -21.40 -16.08
CA THR A 443 29.65 -22.19 -17.34
C THR A 443 29.20 -23.64 -17.14
N THR A 444 29.48 -24.25 -15.99
CA THR A 444 29.06 -25.65 -15.76
C THR A 444 27.69 -25.80 -15.13
N THR A 445 27.07 -24.75 -14.60
CA THR A 445 25.81 -24.85 -13.85
C THR A 445 24.68 -23.97 -14.37
N PHE A 446 24.99 -22.96 -15.18
CA PHE A 446 24.02 -21.97 -15.62
C PHE A 446 22.93 -22.55 -16.54
N ASN A 447 21.68 -22.37 -16.13
CA ASN A 447 20.48 -22.62 -16.94
C ASN A 447 19.31 -21.72 -16.50
N GLY A 448 19.59 -20.50 -16.07
CA GLY A 448 18.56 -19.55 -15.60
C GLY A 448 17.70 -19.06 -16.76
N ASP A 449 16.40 -18.85 -16.52
CA ASP A 449 15.46 -18.36 -17.53
C ASP A 449 15.73 -16.90 -17.87
N VAL A 450 16.22 -16.67 -19.09
CA VAL A 450 16.59 -15.36 -19.64
C VAL A 450 15.67 -14.95 -20.80
N SER A 451 14.55 -15.64 -21.00
CA SER A 451 13.62 -15.40 -22.10
C SER A 451 13.02 -13.98 -22.08
N ASN A 452 12.85 -13.39 -20.88
CA ASN A 452 12.27 -12.05 -20.73
C ASN A 452 13.28 -10.89 -20.82
N TRP A 453 14.55 -11.17 -21.12
CA TRP A 453 15.55 -10.11 -21.24
C TRP A 453 15.32 -9.25 -22.49
N ASP A 454 15.23 -7.93 -22.31
CA ASP A 454 15.24 -6.98 -23.44
C ASP A 454 16.67 -6.86 -24.00
N THR A 455 16.92 -7.55 -25.11
CA THR A 455 18.21 -7.55 -25.82
C THR A 455 18.28 -6.54 -26.97
N SER A 456 17.29 -5.67 -27.14
CA SER A 456 17.18 -4.76 -28.29
C SER A 456 18.34 -3.76 -28.41
N SER A 457 19.16 -3.59 -27.37
CA SER A 457 20.35 -2.74 -27.36
C SER A 457 21.66 -3.48 -27.66
N VAL A 458 21.65 -4.82 -27.71
CA VAL A 458 22.85 -5.66 -27.82
C VAL A 458 23.40 -5.66 -29.25
N THR A 459 24.71 -5.49 -29.38
CA THR A 459 25.39 -5.42 -30.70
C THR A 459 26.42 -6.53 -30.94
N ASN A 460 26.87 -7.20 -29.87
CA ASN A 460 27.84 -8.29 -29.91
C ASN A 460 27.46 -9.38 -28.90
N MET A 461 27.42 -10.65 -29.35
CA MET A 461 27.10 -11.84 -28.57
C MET A 461 28.21 -12.92 -28.64
N ASP A 462 29.45 -12.53 -28.95
CA ASP A 462 30.55 -13.50 -29.03
C ASP A 462 30.73 -14.21 -27.69
N PHE A 463 30.79 -15.54 -27.72
CA PHE A 463 30.95 -16.36 -26.52
C PHE A 463 29.91 -16.15 -25.41
N VAL A 464 28.73 -15.59 -25.71
CA VAL A 464 27.70 -15.25 -24.70
C VAL A 464 27.39 -16.41 -23.74
N PHE A 465 27.24 -17.63 -24.26
CA PHE A 465 27.01 -18.87 -23.51
C PHE A 465 28.06 -19.94 -23.84
N ASN A 466 29.28 -19.52 -24.19
CA ASN A 466 30.38 -20.45 -24.44
C ASN A 466 30.70 -21.26 -23.17
N LEU A 467 30.93 -22.56 -23.35
CA LEU A 467 31.13 -23.58 -22.31
C LEU A 467 29.92 -23.81 -21.39
N ALA A 468 28.76 -23.20 -21.66
CA ALA A 468 27.53 -23.32 -20.86
C ALA A 468 26.87 -24.70 -21.02
N SER A 469 27.53 -25.75 -20.52
CA SER A 469 27.20 -27.16 -20.82
C SER A 469 25.80 -27.61 -20.38
N ASN A 470 25.15 -26.89 -19.45
CA ASN A 470 23.81 -27.14 -18.94
C ASN A 470 22.75 -26.15 -19.46
N PHE A 471 23.12 -25.19 -20.30
CA PHE A 471 22.20 -24.17 -20.77
C PHE A 471 21.28 -24.69 -21.88
N ASN A 472 19.97 -24.52 -21.72
CA ASN A 472 18.95 -25.00 -22.67
C ASN A 472 17.65 -24.18 -22.62
N GLN A 473 17.74 -22.86 -22.56
CA GLN A 473 16.56 -21.97 -22.50
C GLN A 473 16.07 -21.57 -23.89
N ASP A 474 14.78 -21.29 -24.01
CA ASP A 474 14.16 -20.67 -25.19
C ASP A 474 14.58 -19.19 -25.29
N LEU A 475 15.10 -18.79 -26.45
CA LEU A 475 15.59 -17.44 -26.74
C LEU A 475 14.86 -16.81 -27.94
N SER A 476 13.70 -17.33 -28.33
CA SER A 476 12.93 -16.87 -29.49
C SER A 476 12.42 -15.43 -29.36
N SER A 477 12.31 -14.92 -28.14
CA SER A 477 11.91 -13.55 -27.79
C SER A 477 13.04 -12.52 -27.90
N TRP A 478 14.30 -12.94 -28.02
CA TRP A 478 15.43 -12.03 -28.06
C TRP A 478 15.47 -11.23 -29.37
N ASP A 479 15.54 -9.90 -29.27
CA ASP A 479 15.80 -9.02 -30.42
C ASP A 479 17.31 -9.05 -30.74
N THR A 480 17.65 -9.67 -31.87
CA THR A 480 19.03 -9.76 -32.38
C THR A 480 19.30 -8.83 -33.55
N SER A 481 18.37 -7.92 -33.89
CA SER A 481 18.43 -7.11 -35.11
C SER A 481 19.63 -6.15 -35.20
N LYS A 482 20.36 -5.97 -34.09
CA LYS A 482 21.59 -5.14 -34.00
C LYS A 482 22.86 -5.96 -33.83
N VAL A 483 22.76 -7.28 -33.66
CA VAL A 483 23.91 -8.17 -33.44
C VAL A 483 24.72 -8.32 -34.71
N THR A 484 26.04 -8.15 -34.61
CA THR A 484 26.96 -8.19 -35.75
C THR A 484 27.87 -9.42 -35.78
N SER A 485 27.94 -10.15 -34.67
CA SER A 485 28.78 -11.34 -34.53
C SER A 485 28.19 -12.32 -33.52
N LEU A 486 28.29 -13.61 -33.84
CA LEU A 486 27.88 -14.76 -33.02
C LEU A 486 29.06 -15.73 -32.81
N PHE A 487 30.29 -15.21 -32.80
CA PHE A 487 31.50 -16.03 -32.72
C PHE A 487 31.50 -16.83 -31.42
N GLY A 488 31.41 -18.16 -31.53
CA GLY A 488 31.40 -19.06 -30.38
C GLY A 488 30.25 -18.87 -29.40
N ALA A 489 29.14 -18.21 -29.79
CA ALA A 489 28.04 -17.85 -28.89
C ALA A 489 27.54 -19.02 -28.03
N PHE A 490 27.49 -20.23 -28.58
CA PHE A 490 27.10 -21.48 -27.92
C PHE A 490 28.17 -22.57 -28.01
N GLY A 491 29.44 -22.18 -28.19
CA GLY A 491 30.56 -23.12 -28.25
C GLY A 491 30.58 -23.98 -26.99
N ALA A 492 30.58 -25.31 -27.14
CA ALA A 492 30.56 -26.31 -26.08
C ALA A 492 29.37 -26.20 -25.09
N ALA A 493 28.28 -25.54 -25.47
CA ALA A 493 26.99 -25.64 -24.79
C ALA A 493 26.34 -26.99 -25.14
N SER A 494 26.84 -28.07 -24.52
CA SER A 494 26.64 -29.45 -24.97
C SER A 494 25.18 -29.90 -25.12
N ILE A 495 24.28 -29.38 -24.28
CA ILE A 495 22.86 -29.76 -24.29
C ILE A 495 21.94 -28.71 -24.92
N PHE A 496 22.50 -27.61 -25.43
CA PHE A 496 21.70 -26.50 -25.93
C PHE A 496 20.89 -26.90 -27.17
N ASN A 497 19.58 -26.73 -27.06
CA ASN A 497 18.57 -26.94 -28.10
C ASN A 497 17.33 -26.06 -27.85
N GLY A 498 17.53 -24.86 -27.30
CA GLY A 498 16.49 -23.86 -27.13
C GLY A 498 16.19 -23.12 -28.44
N ASP A 499 14.97 -22.62 -28.60
CA ASP A 499 14.54 -21.99 -29.86
C ASP A 499 15.28 -20.67 -30.12
N ILE A 500 15.82 -20.55 -31.33
CA ILE A 500 16.53 -19.39 -31.89
C ILE A 500 16.14 -19.16 -33.37
N SER A 501 15.08 -19.82 -33.83
CA SER A 501 14.65 -19.84 -35.23
C SER A 501 14.15 -18.47 -35.73
N THR A 502 13.74 -17.61 -34.81
CA THR A 502 13.18 -16.27 -35.05
C THR A 502 14.24 -15.16 -35.13
N TRP A 503 15.50 -15.46 -34.84
CA TRP A 503 16.56 -14.45 -34.77
C TRP A 503 16.79 -13.73 -36.10
N ASP A 504 16.85 -12.40 -36.05
CA ASP A 504 17.34 -11.58 -37.16
C ASP A 504 18.87 -11.62 -37.20
N THR A 505 19.41 -12.34 -38.19
CA THR A 505 20.85 -12.47 -38.42
C THR A 505 21.37 -11.61 -39.57
N SER A 506 20.55 -10.71 -40.13
CA SER A 506 20.87 -9.95 -41.35
C SER A 506 22.15 -9.09 -41.26
N LYS A 507 22.59 -8.76 -40.04
CA LYS A 507 23.81 -8.00 -39.76
C LYS A 507 24.98 -8.86 -39.26
N VAL A 508 24.78 -10.15 -39.04
CA VAL A 508 25.81 -11.05 -38.53
C VAL A 508 26.82 -11.32 -39.63
N THR A 509 28.11 -11.08 -39.33
CA THR A 509 29.20 -11.25 -40.29
C THR A 509 29.99 -12.55 -40.08
N SER A 510 29.93 -13.12 -38.88
CA SER A 510 30.65 -14.34 -38.50
C SER A 510 29.75 -15.28 -37.70
N LEU A 511 29.69 -16.54 -38.16
CA LEU A 511 29.13 -17.69 -37.46
C LEU A 511 30.23 -18.66 -37.02
N GLN A 512 31.46 -18.17 -36.93
CA GLN A 512 32.60 -19.01 -36.60
C GLN A 512 32.36 -19.70 -35.25
N VAL A 513 32.54 -21.03 -35.23
CA VAL A 513 32.41 -21.90 -34.04
C VAL A 513 31.13 -21.71 -33.20
N THR A 514 30.07 -21.10 -33.74
CA THR A 514 28.86 -20.72 -32.98
C THR A 514 28.26 -21.88 -32.19
N PHE A 515 28.21 -23.08 -32.76
CA PHE A 515 27.68 -24.32 -32.15
C PHE A 515 28.75 -25.42 -32.05
N PHE A 516 30.03 -25.05 -32.02
CA PHE A 516 31.14 -25.99 -31.93
C PHE A 516 30.99 -26.88 -30.67
N HIS A 517 30.87 -28.20 -30.79
CA HIS A 517 30.56 -29.13 -29.68
C HIS A 517 29.22 -28.92 -28.95
N ALA A 518 28.24 -28.26 -29.57
CA ALA A 518 26.87 -28.25 -29.06
C ALA A 518 26.14 -29.54 -29.48
N TYR A 519 26.47 -30.67 -28.83
CA TYR A 519 26.09 -32.02 -29.28
C TYR A 519 24.58 -32.24 -29.49
N ALA A 520 23.74 -31.62 -28.66
CA ALA A 520 22.29 -31.75 -28.72
C ALA A 520 21.60 -30.76 -29.68
N PHE A 521 22.33 -29.79 -30.24
CA PHE A 521 21.75 -28.74 -31.07
C PHE A 521 21.14 -29.31 -32.36
N ASN A 522 19.83 -29.12 -32.53
CA ASN A 522 19.06 -29.57 -33.68
C ASN A 522 17.84 -28.66 -33.95
N ILE A 523 18.02 -27.35 -33.83
CA ILE A 523 17.00 -26.36 -34.18
C ILE A 523 17.11 -26.01 -35.67
N ASP A 524 15.96 -25.82 -36.31
CA ASP A 524 15.88 -25.36 -37.70
C ASP A 524 16.27 -23.87 -37.79
N ILE A 525 17.40 -23.61 -38.41
CA ILE A 525 17.95 -22.27 -38.66
C ILE A 525 17.91 -21.89 -40.15
N SER A 526 17.14 -22.61 -40.97
CA SER A 526 17.00 -22.35 -42.41
C SER A 526 16.41 -20.97 -42.72
N SER A 527 15.68 -20.37 -41.77
CA SER A 527 15.10 -19.02 -41.87
C SER A 527 16.15 -17.91 -41.83
N TRP A 528 17.30 -18.15 -41.18
CA TRP A 528 18.33 -17.14 -40.93
C TRP A 528 18.79 -16.42 -42.20
N ASP A 529 18.99 -15.11 -42.10
CA ASP A 529 19.60 -14.31 -43.15
C ASP A 529 21.13 -14.36 -42.99
N VAL A 530 21.77 -15.13 -43.87
CA VAL A 530 23.24 -15.29 -43.88
C VAL A 530 23.92 -14.45 -44.97
N SER A 531 23.22 -13.47 -45.55
CA SER A 531 23.74 -12.68 -46.67
C SER A 531 24.98 -11.83 -46.34
N ALA A 532 25.12 -11.43 -45.07
CA ALA A 532 26.27 -10.70 -44.55
C ALA A 532 27.40 -11.61 -44.00
N VAL A 533 27.16 -12.92 -43.86
CA VAL A 533 28.10 -13.86 -43.24
C VAL A 533 29.21 -14.23 -44.22
N ASN A 534 30.46 -14.01 -43.82
CA ASN A 534 31.64 -14.39 -44.60
C ASN A 534 32.51 -15.46 -43.93
N ILE A 535 32.25 -15.82 -42.67
CA ILE A 535 32.96 -16.88 -41.94
C ILE A 535 31.95 -17.86 -41.33
N PHE A 536 31.94 -19.08 -41.85
CA PHE A 536 31.21 -20.26 -41.36
C PHE A 536 32.18 -21.33 -40.79
N PHE A 537 33.43 -20.94 -40.54
CA PHE A 537 34.47 -21.83 -40.05
C PHE A 537 34.00 -22.56 -38.79
N GLN A 538 33.89 -23.89 -38.89
CA GLN A 538 33.48 -24.77 -37.80
C GLN A 538 32.13 -24.45 -37.12
N THR A 539 31.19 -23.77 -37.80
CA THR A 539 29.92 -23.33 -37.21
C THR A 539 29.16 -24.44 -36.48
N LEU A 540 29.00 -25.61 -37.08
CA LEU A 540 28.25 -26.76 -36.55
C LEU A 540 29.14 -27.96 -36.24
N THR A 541 30.47 -27.78 -36.17
CA THR A 541 31.38 -28.90 -35.94
C THR A 541 31.03 -29.62 -34.62
N SER A 542 30.84 -30.94 -34.68
CA SER A 542 30.43 -31.80 -33.57
C SER A 542 29.05 -31.51 -32.98
N ALA A 543 28.18 -30.73 -33.65
CA ALA A 543 26.76 -30.68 -33.34
C ALA A 543 26.08 -31.98 -33.81
N SER A 544 26.32 -33.06 -33.06
CA SER A 544 26.02 -34.43 -33.49
C SER A 544 24.54 -34.70 -33.76
N ALA A 545 23.63 -33.96 -33.14
CA ALA A 545 22.19 -34.09 -33.37
C ALA A 545 21.71 -33.33 -34.62
N PHE A 546 22.48 -32.37 -35.13
CA PHE A 546 22.05 -31.46 -36.19
C PHE A 546 21.83 -32.18 -37.51
N ASN A 547 20.60 -32.07 -38.04
CA ASN A 547 20.18 -32.69 -39.30
C ASN A 547 19.00 -31.92 -39.93
N HIS A 548 19.25 -30.68 -40.36
CA HIS A 548 18.27 -29.83 -41.04
C HIS A 548 18.76 -29.36 -42.40
N ASP A 549 17.83 -29.19 -43.34
CA ASP A 549 18.10 -28.67 -44.67
C ASP A 549 18.34 -27.14 -44.63
N LEU A 550 19.57 -26.73 -44.95
CA LEU A 550 19.97 -25.31 -44.99
C LEU A 550 20.13 -24.78 -46.42
N CYS A 551 19.58 -25.44 -47.43
CA CYS A 551 19.73 -25.04 -48.83
C CYS A 551 19.18 -23.64 -49.16
N SER A 552 18.25 -23.12 -48.33
CA SER A 552 17.78 -21.73 -48.39
C SER A 552 18.90 -20.68 -48.21
N TRP A 553 20.01 -21.06 -47.57
CA TRP A 553 21.16 -20.18 -47.37
C TRP A 553 21.98 -20.00 -48.65
N GLY A 554 22.03 -20.99 -49.53
CA GLY A 554 22.86 -20.99 -50.73
C GLY A 554 22.74 -19.70 -51.56
N PRO A 555 21.53 -19.31 -52.01
CA PRO A 555 21.33 -18.06 -52.76
C PRO A 555 21.75 -16.79 -52.01
N LYS A 556 21.69 -16.77 -50.68
CA LYS A 556 22.05 -15.61 -49.85
C LYS A 556 23.56 -15.43 -49.72
N ILE A 557 24.31 -16.53 -49.69
CA ILE A 557 25.77 -16.51 -49.51
C ILE A 557 26.46 -15.94 -50.76
N SER A 558 27.29 -14.92 -50.59
CA SER A 558 28.03 -14.28 -51.70
C SER A 558 29.55 -14.25 -51.44
N GLY A 559 30.35 -14.09 -52.50
CA GLY A 559 31.81 -14.05 -52.40
C GLY A 559 32.46 -15.43 -52.17
N THR A 560 33.56 -15.45 -51.41
CA THR A 560 34.34 -16.65 -51.07
C THR A 560 34.41 -16.82 -49.54
N PRO A 561 33.30 -17.18 -48.88
CA PRO A 561 33.28 -17.32 -47.44
C PRO A 561 34.07 -18.57 -46.99
N ASP A 562 34.56 -18.54 -45.75
CA ASP A 562 35.22 -19.70 -45.16
C ASP A 562 34.19 -20.69 -44.61
N VAL A 563 34.01 -21.82 -45.29
CA VAL A 563 33.10 -22.92 -44.91
C VAL A 563 33.85 -24.14 -44.35
N THR A 564 35.13 -23.96 -44.00
CA THR A 564 35.99 -25.06 -43.60
C THR A 564 35.42 -25.76 -42.35
N PHE A 565 35.25 -27.08 -42.45
CA PHE A 565 34.73 -27.95 -41.39
C PHE A 565 33.33 -27.60 -40.85
N MET A 566 32.54 -26.80 -41.57
CA MET A 566 31.22 -26.33 -41.12
C MET A 566 30.33 -27.43 -40.54
N PHE A 567 30.22 -28.59 -41.21
CA PHE A 567 29.39 -29.74 -40.81
C PHE A 567 30.19 -30.96 -40.30
N GLN A 568 31.46 -30.78 -39.94
CA GLN A 568 32.28 -31.91 -39.50
C GLN A 568 31.66 -32.58 -38.26
N SER A 569 31.46 -33.90 -38.31
CA SER A 569 30.90 -34.69 -37.20
C SER A 569 29.46 -34.33 -36.78
N THR A 570 28.61 -33.89 -37.72
CA THR A 570 27.16 -33.74 -37.53
C THR A 570 26.40 -35.00 -37.99
N SER A 571 25.07 -35.02 -37.84
CA SER A 571 24.18 -36.05 -38.43
C SER A 571 23.73 -35.71 -39.86
N CYS A 572 24.33 -34.70 -40.49
CA CYS A 572 23.99 -34.31 -41.86
C CYS A 572 24.28 -35.47 -42.84
N PRO A 573 23.32 -35.83 -43.72
CA PRO A 573 23.50 -36.85 -44.75
C PRO A 573 24.70 -36.57 -45.65
N GLU A 574 24.99 -35.28 -45.90
CA GLU A 574 26.11 -34.80 -46.69
C GLU A 574 27.09 -33.99 -45.81
N ALA A 575 27.61 -34.60 -44.75
CA ALA A 575 28.62 -34.01 -43.86
C ALA A 575 30.03 -33.90 -44.48
N ALA A 576 30.15 -33.92 -45.81
CA ALA A 576 31.43 -33.89 -46.50
C ALA A 576 32.22 -32.63 -46.12
N THR A 577 33.55 -32.76 -46.01
CA THR A 577 34.47 -31.71 -45.53
C THR A 577 34.55 -30.47 -46.43
N THR A 578 33.77 -30.40 -47.51
CA THR A 578 33.82 -29.31 -48.49
C THR A 578 32.40 -28.97 -48.97
N VAL A 579 31.83 -27.88 -48.45
CA VAL A 579 30.64 -27.24 -49.02
C VAL A 579 31.06 -26.56 -50.34
N ASP A 580 30.45 -26.94 -51.47
CA ASP A 580 30.73 -26.31 -52.77
C ASP A 580 29.75 -25.16 -53.04
N LEU A 581 30.16 -23.95 -52.64
CA LEU A 581 29.40 -22.73 -52.91
C LEU A 581 29.61 -22.18 -54.34
N GLY A 582 30.46 -22.83 -55.14
CA GLY A 582 30.61 -22.56 -56.57
C GLY A 582 29.64 -23.36 -57.45
N ALA A 583 29.00 -24.39 -56.89
CA ALA A 583 28.01 -25.22 -57.59
C ALA A 583 26.70 -24.47 -57.88
N SER A 584 25.93 -24.97 -58.86
CA SER A 584 24.57 -24.52 -59.17
C SER A 584 23.62 -25.73 -59.16
N PRO A 585 22.76 -25.89 -58.14
CA PRO A 585 22.59 -25.02 -56.95
C PRO A 585 23.79 -25.11 -55.98
N LYS A 586 24.00 -24.07 -55.15
CA LYS A 586 25.07 -24.05 -54.15
C LYS A 586 24.76 -25.05 -53.03
N GLY A 587 25.73 -25.89 -52.66
CA GLY A 587 25.54 -26.90 -51.63
C GLY A 587 26.50 -28.10 -51.79
N PRO A 588 26.28 -29.21 -51.06
CA PRO A 588 25.23 -29.43 -50.07
C PRO A 588 25.37 -28.54 -48.82
N LEU A 589 24.24 -28.12 -48.24
CA LEU A 589 24.18 -27.37 -46.98
C LEU A 589 23.44 -28.25 -45.96
N CYS A 590 24.17 -29.23 -45.41
CA CYS A 590 23.70 -30.40 -44.67
C CYS A 590 22.95 -31.45 -45.53
N HIS A 591 22.09 -31.00 -46.45
CA HIS A 591 21.37 -31.80 -47.41
C HIS A 591 21.75 -31.45 -48.87
N VAL A 592 21.43 -32.36 -49.80
CA VAL A 592 21.56 -32.09 -51.24
C VAL A 592 20.52 -31.03 -51.63
N CYS A 593 20.99 -29.91 -52.18
CA CYS A 593 20.11 -28.81 -52.55
C CYS A 593 19.37 -29.08 -53.87
N PRO A 594 18.03 -28.90 -53.90
CA PRO A 594 17.29 -29.00 -55.15
C PRO A 594 17.68 -27.87 -56.10
N PRO A 595 17.65 -28.13 -57.43
CA PRO A 595 18.04 -27.18 -58.47
C PRO A 595 17.15 -25.94 -58.58
#